data_AF-A0A926PHS5-F1
#
_entry.id   AF-A0A926PHS5-F1
#
_cell.length_a   1.000
_cell.length_b   1.000
_cell.length_c   1.000
_cell.angle_alpha   90.00
_cell.angle_beta   90.00
_cell.angle_gamma   90.00
#
_symmetry.space_group_name_H-M   'P 1'
#
loop_
_entity.id
_entity.type
_entity.pdbx_description
1 polymer ?
#
loop_
_entity_poly.entity_id
_entity_poly.type
_entity_poly.pdbx_seq_one_letter_code
_entity_poly.pdbx_strand_id
1 'polypeptide(L)' 'MKSSRGRPEMYSEVKIGVCIALTCTAITRLDELAKSVQLSRSEFVEQIARGLIKIDLNHE' A
#
# COMPACT_ATOMS: atom_id res chain seq x y z
N MET A 1 5.19 22.19 9.43
CA MET A 1 5.40 20.75 9.13
C MET A 1 6.19 20.62 7.83
N LYS A 2 7.49 20.29 7.87
CA LYS A 2 8.24 19.79 6.70
C LYS A 2 9.37 18.90 7.21
N SER A 3 9.06 17.65 7.53
CA SER A 3 10.07 16.63 7.89
C SER A 3 10.03 15.50 6.88
N SER A 4 10.76 15.70 5.77
CA SER A 4 11.19 14.65 4.85
C SER A 4 12.23 15.22 3.87
N ARG A 5 13.19 16.01 4.39
CA ARG A 5 14.43 16.30 3.63
C ARG A 5 15.36 15.11 3.79
N GLY A 6 15.50 14.29 2.76
CA GLY A 6 16.64 13.38 2.61
C GLY A 6 16.36 11.88 2.61
N ARG A 7 15.11 11.42 2.60
CA ARG A 7 14.82 10.03 2.19
C ARG A 7 14.36 10.06 0.74
N PRO A 8 15.04 9.35 -0.19
CA PRO A 8 14.45 9.06 -1.48
C PRO A 8 13.10 8.40 -1.22
N GLU A 9 12.03 8.88 -1.87
CA GLU A 9 10.85 8.03 -1.97
C GLU A 9 11.27 6.75 -2.70
N MET A 10 10.67 5.62 -2.33
CA MET A 10 11.00 4.31 -2.92
C MET A 10 10.87 4.33 -4.45
N TYR A 11 10.04 5.23 -4.97
CA TYR A 11 9.77 5.43 -6.38
C TYR A 11 10.21 6.85 -6.82
N SER A 12 10.51 7.02 -8.11
CA SER A 12 10.88 8.32 -8.71
C SER A 12 9.72 9.33 -8.78
N GLU A 13 8.52 8.90 -8.41
CA GLU A 13 7.28 9.67 -8.44
C GLU A 13 6.90 10.13 -7.04
N VAL A 14 6.34 11.34 -6.92
CA VAL A 14 5.83 11.84 -5.64
C VAL A 14 4.47 11.22 -5.36
N LYS A 15 4.34 10.60 -4.19
CA LYS A 15 3.06 10.04 -3.74
C LYS A 15 1.98 11.11 -3.59
N ILE A 16 0.82 10.87 -4.20
CA ILE A 16 -0.39 11.70 -4.03
C ILE A 16 -1.41 11.00 -3.13
N GLY A 17 -2.16 11.79 -2.35
CA GLY A 17 -3.26 11.27 -1.54
C GLY A 17 -4.51 11.03 -2.38
N VAL A 18 -5.03 9.79 -2.35
CA VAL A 18 -6.30 9.41 -2.99
C VAL A 18 -7.27 8.85 -1.94
N CYS A 19 -8.57 9.00 -2.17
CA CYS A 19 -9.61 8.51 -1.27
C CYS A 19 -10.29 7.27 -1.88
N ILE A 20 -10.40 6.18 -1.11
CA ILE A 20 -11.06 4.94 -1.52
C ILE A 20 -12.04 4.53 -0.42
N ALA A 21 -13.30 4.30 -0.77
CA ALA A 21 -14.30 3.78 0.17
C ALA A 21 -14.19 2.24 0.25
N LEU A 22 -14.09 1.71 1.47
CA LEU A 22 -13.94 0.28 1.76
C LEU A 22 -14.81 -0.10 2.96
N THR A 23 -15.24 -1.36 3.03
CA THR A 23 -15.93 -1.89 4.20
C THR A 23 -14.95 -2.03 5.38
N CYS A 24 -15.46 -1.99 6.62
CA CYS A 24 -14.63 -2.19 7.81
C CYS A 24 -13.84 -3.50 7.76
N THR A 25 -14.46 -4.58 7.28
CA THR A 25 -13.81 -5.88 7.10
C THR A 25 -12.62 -5.80 6.14
N ALA A 26 -12.78 -5.14 4.99
CA ALA A 26 -11.69 -4.97 4.03
C ALA A 26 -10.52 -4.17 4.62
N ILE A 27 -10.82 -3.11 5.39
CA ILE A 27 -9.79 -2.30 6.06
C ILE A 27 -8.99 -3.14 7.05
N THR A 28 -9.66 -3.91 7.92
CA THR A 28 -8.98 -4.77 8.91
C THR A 28 -8.10 -5.81 8.21
N ARG A 29 -8.61 -6.46 7.16
CA ARG A 29 -7.83 -7.45 6.39
C ARG A 29 -6.62 -6.83 5.71
N LEU A 30 -6.76 -5.65 5.11
CA LEU A 30 -5.62 -4.93 4.52
C LEU A 30 -4.57 -4.56 5.57
N ASP A 31 -4.98 -4.17 6.78
CA ASP A 31 -4.03 -3.89 7.87
C ASP A 31 -3.28 -5.13 8.34
N GLU A 32 -3.97 -6.27 8.47
CA GLU A 32 -3.35 -7.56 8.81
C GLU A 32 -2.32 -7.98 7.76
N LEU A 33 -2.70 -7.92 6.47
CA LEU A 33 -1.83 -8.27 5.36
C LEU A 33 -0.63 -7.32 5.23
N ALA A 34 -0.85 -6.01 5.35
CA ALA A 34 0.25 -5.05 5.30
C ALA A 34 1.24 -5.25 6.46
N LYS A 35 0.73 -5.55 7.67
CA LYS A 35 1.58 -5.86 8.83
C LYS A 35 2.40 -7.13 8.64
N SER A 36 1.86 -8.17 8.01
CA SER A 36 2.60 -9.43 7.81
C SER A 36 3.84 -9.26 6.92
N VAL A 37 3.84 -8.25 6.05
CA VAL A 37 4.99 -7.87 5.20
C VAL A 37 5.70 -6.60 5.67
N GLN A 38 5.40 -6.11 6.88
CA GLN A 38 5.99 -4.90 7.49
C GLN A 38 5.83 -3.61 6.65
N LEU A 39 4.71 -3.50 5.94
CA LEU A 39 4.37 -2.32 5.13
C LEU A 39 3.25 -1.50 5.76
N SER A 40 3.19 -0.22 5.38
CA SER A 40 1.96 0.56 5.59
C SER A 40 0.86 0.06 4.64
N ARG A 41 -0.41 0.27 5.00
CA ARG A 41 -1.55 -0.06 4.12
C ARG A 41 -1.40 0.53 2.71
N SER A 42 -0.98 1.80 2.63
CA SER A 42 -0.82 2.48 1.34
C SER A 42 0.35 1.93 0.53
N GLU A 43 1.44 1.53 1.17
CA GLU A 43 2.60 0.93 0.48
C GLU A 43 2.27 -0.49 0.01
N PHE A 44 1.54 -1.26 0.82
CA PHE A 44 1.04 -2.57 0.43
C PHE A 44 0.19 -2.51 -0.84
N VAL A 45 -0.75 -1.55 -0.90
CA VAL A 45 -1.58 -1.32 -2.10
C VAL A 45 -0.73 -0.89 -3.30
N GLU A 46 0.27 -0.04 -3.12
CA GLU A 46 1.17 0.36 -4.21
C GLU A 46 2.00 -0.82 -4.72
N GLN A 47 2.56 -1.65 -3.85
CA GLN A 47 3.35 -2.81 -4.25
C GLN A 47 2.50 -3.86 -4.97
N ILE A 48 1.24 -4.03 -4.58
CA ILE A 48 0.28 -4.83 -5.34
C ILE A 48 0.09 -4.25 -6.74
N ALA A 49 -0.24 -2.95 -6.84
CA ALA A 49 -0.53 -2.30 -8.12
C ALA A 49 0.70 -2.26 -9.05
N ARG A 50 1.91 -2.19 -8.49
CA ARG A 50 3.19 -2.23 -9.22
C ARG A 50 3.66 -3.66 -9.52
N GLY A 51 2.91 -4.70 -9.11
CA GLY A 51 3.25 -6.11 -9.36
C GLY A 51 4.40 -6.65 -8.52
N LEU A 52 4.82 -5.92 -7.48
CA LEU A 52 5.84 -6.36 -6.52
C LEU A 52 5.28 -7.38 -5.53
N ILE A 53 4.01 -7.25 -5.18
CA ILE A 53 3.22 -8.29 -4.50
C ILE A 53 2.31 -8.93 -5.53
N LYS A 54 2.48 -10.23 -5.74
CA LYS A 54 1.67 -10.99 -6.71
C LYS A 54 0.28 -11.23 -6.14
N ILE A 55 -0.74 -10.83 -6.88
CA ILE A 55 -2.11 -11.28 -6.65
C ILE A 55 -2.32 -12.55 -7.46
N ASP A 56 -2.87 -13.60 -6.84
CA ASP A 56 -3.45 -14.70 -7.58
C ASP A 56 -4.86 -14.31 -8.03
N LEU A 57 -5.02 -14.13 -9.34
CA LEU A 57 -6.30 -13.74 -9.96
C LEU A 57 -7.14 -14.96 -10.35
N ASN A 58 -6.61 -16.18 -10.23
CA ASN A 58 -7.26 -17.42 -10.67
C ASN A 58 -8.01 -18.12 -9.52
N HIS A 59 -8.41 -17.38 -8.49
CA HIS A 59 -9.12 -17.94 -7.35
C HIS A 59 -10.58 -18.21 -7.76
N GLU A 60 -10.82 -19.37 -8.39
CA GLU A 60 -12.15 -19.97 -8.59
C GLU A 60 -12.71 -20.55 -7.28
#